data_AF-A0A7R9E680-F1
#
_entry.id   AF-A0A7R9E680-F1
#
_cell.length_a   1.000
_cell.length_b   1.000
_cell.length_c   1.000
_cell.angle_alpha   90.00
_cell.angle_beta   90.00
_cell.angle_gamma   90.00
#
_symmetry.space_group_name_H-M   'P 1'
#
loop_
_entity.id
_entity.type
_entity.pdbx_description
1 polymer ?
#
loop_
_entity_poly.entity_id
_entity_poly.type
_entity_poly.pdbx_seq_one_letter_code
_entity_poly.pdbx_strand_id
1 'polypeptide(L)'
;MWLMSRRSVAAVNRAASVGVAGRGPPEEWYQIHPLDMKIFLSLCLFVALLGLACSARLRREENKKFTTQYDNVDLDVILNNPRLLKGYLDCLVRDGNCTPDGKELKESLADALANDCDKCSEKQKAGSDKVIKHLIANQPEDWKDVEKKFDSNEEKYSNKYDGVNLDEILNSDRLLNVYVKCLLDVKDDACTVDGKELKGIIPEALTNDCAKCNDKQKEGAKKVINYLRENKPEEWKKLETKFDPDGVYGKKLKSELKEN
;
A
#
# COMPACT_ATOMS: atom_id res chain seq x y z
N MET A 1 56.87 -15.09 41.06
CA MET A 1 56.12 -13.96 41.65
C MET A 1 54.73 -13.98 41.03
N TRP A 2 53.69 -14.51 41.70
CA TRP A 2 52.89 -13.82 42.75
C TRP A 2 52.41 -12.45 42.19
N LEU A 3 51.12 -12.13 42.02
CA LEU A 3 49.96 -12.40 42.86
C LEU A 3 48.65 -12.05 42.13
N MET A 4 47.59 -12.74 42.56
CA MET A 4 46.19 -12.45 42.30
C MET A 4 45.76 -11.07 42.82
N SER A 5 44.66 -10.54 42.27
CA SER A 5 43.65 -9.90 43.11
C SER A 5 42.25 -10.34 42.68
N ARG A 6 41.64 -11.16 43.55
CA ARG A 6 40.23 -11.55 43.59
C ARG A 6 39.48 -10.54 44.46
N ARG A 7 38.24 -10.23 44.09
CA ARG A 7 37.05 -10.06 44.96
C ARG A 7 35.84 -9.96 44.01
N SER A 8 35.05 -11.02 43.79
CA SER A 8 34.09 -11.73 44.66
C SER A 8 32.96 -10.83 45.16
N VAL A 9 31.74 -11.05 44.63
CA VAL A 9 30.46 -11.38 45.32
C VAL A 9 29.52 -11.87 44.19
N ALA A 10 29.23 -13.16 43.97
CA ALA A 10 28.44 -14.13 44.74
C ALA A 10 26.91 -13.95 44.66
N ALA A 11 26.25 -15.07 44.31
CA ALA A 11 24.85 -15.44 44.51
C ALA A 11 23.83 -14.68 43.62
N VAL A 12 22.81 -15.33 43.03
CA VAL A 12 21.89 -16.27 43.67
C VAL A 12 21.34 -17.28 42.66
N ASN A 13 21.51 -18.57 42.99
CA ASN A 13 20.62 -19.65 42.59
C ASN A 13 19.74 -19.97 43.81
N ARG A 14 18.40 -19.89 43.69
CA ARG A 14 17.35 -20.61 44.46
C ARG A 14 15.98 -20.09 43.98
N ALA A 15 15.25 -20.84 43.17
CA ALA A 15 14.29 -21.89 43.56
C ALA A 15 12.97 -21.33 44.16
N ALA A 16 11.89 -21.38 43.36
CA ALA A 16 10.50 -21.63 43.78
C ALA A 16 9.65 -21.85 42.50
N SER A 17 9.45 -23.09 42.02
CA SER A 17 8.25 -23.92 42.25
C SER A 17 6.91 -23.17 42.18
N VAL A 18 6.30 -23.16 41.00
CA VAL A 18 4.84 -23.22 40.83
C VAL A 18 4.57 -24.30 39.78
N GLY A 19 3.94 -25.39 40.22
CA GLY A 19 3.47 -26.45 39.35
C GLY A 19 2.25 -26.01 38.56
N VAL A 20 2.21 -26.39 37.28
CA VAL A 20 0.97 -26.46 36.52
C VAL A 20 0.78 -27.92 36.14
N ALA A 21 -0.27 -28.49 36.71
CA ALA A 21 -0.74 -29.84 36.45
C ALA A 21 -1.08 -30.02 34.96
N GLY A 22 -0.83 -31.25 34.48
CA GLY A 22 -0.83 -31.59 33.08
C GLY A 22 -2.16 -31.50 32.35
N ARG A 23 -2.03 -31.37 31.03
CA ARG A 23 -2.82 -32.09 30.04
C ARG A 23 -1.82 -32.63 29.03
N GLY A 24 -1.52 -33.92 29.13
CA GLY A 24 -0.73 -34.61 28.11
C GLY A 24 -1.45 -34.57 26.76
N PRO A 25 -0.73 -34.57 25.63
CA PRO A 25 -1.34 -34.75 24.32
C PRO A 25 -2.02 -36.14 24.24
N PRO A 26 -3.11 -36.28 23.47
CA PRO A 26 -3.82 -37.57 23.34
C PRO A 26 -2.88 -38.66 22.80
N GLU A 27 -2.86 -39.82 23.46
CA GLU A 27 -2.19 -41.03 22.97
C GLU A 27 -2.91 -41.60 21.73
N GLU A 28 -2.74 -40.99 20.55
CA GLU A 28 -3.27 -41.59 19.32
C GLU A 28 -2.49 -41.28 18.03
N TRP A 29 -1.16 -41.11 18.11
CA TRP A 29 -0.34 -40.82 16.92
C TRP A 29 0.86 -41.76 16.70
N TYR A 30 0.92 -42.91 17.38
CA TYR A 30 2.01 -43.87 17.26
C TYR A 30 1.64 -45.10 16.41
N GLN A 31 1.18 -44.90 15.18
CA GLN A 31 1.17 -45.92 14.13
C GLN A 31 1.53 -45.27 12.78
N ILE A 32 2.81 -44.96 12.58
CA ILE A 32 3.35 -44.51 11.29
C ILE A 32 4.17 -45.67 10.69
N HIS A 33 3.80 -46.10 9.50
CA HIS A 33 4.45 -47.22 8.80
C HIS A 33 5.84 -46.82 8.28
N PRO A 34 6.82 -47.74 8.20
CA PRO A 34 8.21 -47.46 7.77
C PRO A 34 8.36 -46.95 6.31
N LEU A 35 7.25 -46.87 5.56
CA LEU A 35 7.18 -46.27 4.23
C LEU A 35 7.09 -44.72 4.29
N ASP A 36 6.52 -44.14 5.35
CA ASP A 36 6.30 -42.69 5.45
C ASP A 36 7.59 -41.90 5.74
N MET A 37 8.54 -42.46 6.49
CA MET A 37 9.81 -41.78 6.79
C MET A 37 10.72 -41.67 5.57
N LYS A 38 10.68 -42.65 4.66
CA LYS A 38 11.39 -42.61 3.38
C LYS A 38 10.74 -41.65 2.40
N ILE A 39 9.41 -41.58 2.40
CA ILE A 39 8.65 -40.60 1.61
C ILE A 39 8.97 -39.19 2.11
N PHE A 40 8.93 -38.93 3.43
CA PHE A 40 9.29 -37.64 4.00
C PHE A 40 10.73 -37.23 3.70
N LEU A 41 11.70 -38.15 3.86
CA LEU A 41 13.10 -37.88 3.53
C LEU A 41 13.29 -37.59 2.03
N SER A 42 12.64 -38.36 1.16
CA SER A 42 12.68 -38.15 -0.29
C SER A 42 12.06 -36.81 -0.71
N LEU A 43 10.92 -36.44 -0.09
CA LEU A 43 10.19 -35.21 -0.37
C LEU A 43 10.96 -33.98 0.14
N CYS A 44 11.60 -34.07 1.31
CA CYS A 44 12.52 -33.04 1.80
C CYS A 44 13.75 -32.89 0.89
N LEU A 45 14.31 -33.98 0.37
CA LEU A 45 15.46 -33.94 -0.55
C LEU A 45 15.07 -33.34 -1.91
N PHE A 46 13.86 -33.64 -2.39
CA PHE A 46 13.32 -33.09 -3.62
C PHE A 46 13.01 -31.59 -3.51
N VAL A 47 12.45 -31.15 -2.37
CA VAL A 47 12.23 -29.72 -2.08
C VAL A 47 13.55 -28.96 -1.92
N ALA A 48 14.57 -29.56 -1.29
CA ALA A 48 15.91 -28.96 -1.19
C ALA A 48 16.60 -28.82 -2.56
N LEU A 49 16.46 -29.84 -3.43
CA LEU A 49 17.00 -29.81 -4.80
C LEU A 49 16.24 -28.83 -5.72
N LEU A 50 14.91 -28.74 -5.58
CA LEU A 50 14.11 -27.71 -6.28
C LEU A 50 14.42 -26.30 -5.78
N GLY A 51 14.67 -26.13 -4.47
CA GLY A 51 15.10 -24.85 -3.89
C GLY A 51 16.47 -24.38 -4.39
N LEU A 52 17.42 -25.32 -4.53
CA LEU A 52 18.75 -25.03 -5.12
C LEU A 52 18.65 -24.66 -6.61
N ALA A 53 17.78 -25.32 -7.38
CA ALA A 53 17.53 -24.95 -8.78
C ALA A 53 16.79 -23.61 -8.95
N CYS A 54 15.95 -23.21 -7.98
CA CYS A 54 15.18 -21.97 -8.02
C CYS A 54 15.99 -20.74 -7.56
N SER A 55 16.99 -20.93 -6.69
CA SER A 55 17.86 -19.83 -6.23
C SER A 55 18.73 -19.21 -7.35
N ALA A 56 19.01 -19.97 -8.42
CA ALA A 56 19.76 -19.47 -9.57
C ALA A 56 18.90 -18.62 -10.55
N ARG A 57 17.57 -18.61 -10.41
CA ARG A 57 16.65 -17.87 -11.29
C ARG A 57 16.21 -16.51 -10.74
N LEU A 58 16.53 -16.16 -9.49
CA LEU A 58 16.07 -14.92 -8.83
C LEU A 58 17.11 -13.79 -8.73
N ARG A 59 18.22 -13.84 -9.49
CA ARG A 59 19.12 -12.68 -9.61
C ARG A 59 19.53 -12.41 -11.06
N ARG A 60 18.70 -11.70 -11.81
CA ARG A 60 19.16 -10.81 -12.90
C ARG A 60 18.08 -9.82 -13.38
N GLU A 61 17.77 -8.81 -12.57
CA GLU A 61 17.26 -7.52 -13.06
C GLU A 61 18.17 -6.38 -12.58
N GLU A 62 19.48 -6.53 -12.74
CA GLU A 62 20.37 -5.40 -12.51
C GLU A 62 20.35 -4.48 -13.73
N ASN A 63 19.63 -3.36 -13.59
CA ASN A 63 20.06 -2.05 -14.08
C ASN A 63 20.03 -1.82 -15.60
N LYS A 64 18.89 -2.11 -16.26
CA LYS A 64 18.66 -1.61 -17.62
C LYS A 64 18.32 -0.12 -17.56
N LYS A 65 19.31 0.73 -17.81
CA LYS A 65 19.15 2.19 -17.92
C LYS A 65 18.24 2.58 -19.09
N PHE A 66 17.66 3.77 -19.03
CA PHE A 66 16.92 4.35 -20.15
C PHE A 66 17.84 4.58 -21.35
N THR A 67 17.24 4.62 -22.54
CA THR A 67 17.99 4.91 -23.76
C THR A 67 18.62 6.29 -23.69
N THR A 68 19.86 6.41 -24.15
CA THR A 68 20.58 7.69 -24.21
C THR A 68 20.54 8.31 -25.61
N GLN A 69 19.74 7.74 -26.53
CA GLN A 69 19.71 8.17 -27.93
C GLN A 69 19.21 9.61 -28.11
N TYR A 70 18.44 10.12 -27.15
CA TYR A 70 17.86 11.47 -27.17
C TYR A 70 18.51 12.43 -26.15
N ASP A 71 19.64 12.06 -25.55
CA ASP A 71 20.30 12.89 -24.53
C ASP A 71 20.90 14.20 -25.08
N ASN A 72 21.00 14.34 -26.40
CA ASN A 72 21.53 15.53 -27.07
C ASN A 72 20.43 16.43 -27.67
N VAL A 73 19.18 16.27 -27.25
CA VAL A 73 18.09 17.20 -27.62
C VAL A 73 18.41 18.59 -27.06
N ASP A 74 18.28 19.61 -27.90
CA ASP A 74 18.51 21.00 -27.50
C ASP A 74 17.30 21.57 -26.75
N LEU A 75 17.40 21.52 -25.42
CA LEU A 75 16.34 22.00 -24.53
C LEU A 75 16.12 23.51 -24.65
N ASP A 76 17.14 24.30 -24.99
CA ASP A 76 16.97 25.76 -25.12
C ASP A 76 16.13 26.12 -26.33
N VAL A 77 16.30 25.40 -27.44
CA VAL A 77 15.45 25.58 -28.64
C VAL A 77 14.00 25.23 -28.34
N ILE A 78 13.75 24.17 -27.57
CA ILE A 78 12.38 23.74 -27.21
C ILE A 78 11.75 24.75 -26.25
N LEU A 79 12.44 25.09 -25.15
CA LEU A 79 11.90 25.95 -24.10
C LEU A 79 11.67 27.39 -24.57
N ASN A 80 12.50 27.90 -25.50
CA ASN A 80 12.32 29.25 -26.06
C ASN A 80 11.35 29.31 -27.25
N ASN A 81 10.80 28.18 -27.70
CA ASN A 81 9.84 28.12 -28.80
C ASN A 81 8.47 27.65 -28.30
N PRO A 82 7.50 28.56 -28.09
CA PRO A 82 6.19 28.23 -27.55
C PRO A 82 5.44 27.17 -28.36
N ARG A 83 5.66 27.13 -29.69
CA ARG A 83 5.02 26.13 -30.56
C ARG A 83 5.60 24.73 -30.33
N LEU A 84 6.92 24.62 -30.17
CA LEU A 84 7.58 23.33 -29.90
C LEU A 84 7.23 22.84 -28.50
N LEU A 85 7.40 23.70 -27.48
CA LEU A 85 7.07 23.36 -26.10
C LEU A 85 5.62 22.90 -25.94
N LYS A 86 4.67 23.60 -26.56
CA LYS A 86 3.26 23.19 -26.56
C LYS A 86 3.06 21.79 -27.18
N GLY A 87 3.78 21.47 -28.26
CA GLY A 87 3.71 20.14 -28.87
C GLY A 87 4.14 19.01 -27.92
N TYR A 88 5.21 19.23 -27.15
CA TYR A 88 5.63 18.26 -26.11
C TYR A 88 4.62 18.16 -24.96
N LEU A 89 4.08 19.29 -24.48
CA LEU A 89 3.07 19.30 -23.42
C LEU A 89 1.76 18.62 -23.85
N ASP A 90 1.31 18.87 -25.08
CA ASP A 90 0.10 18.25 -25.63
C ASP A 90 0.29 16.72 -25.78
N CYS A 91 1.48 16.26 -26.21
CA CYS A 91 1.84 14.85 -26.23
C CYS A 91 1.79 14.22 -24.82
N LEU A 92 2.39 14.88 -23.82
CA LEU A 92 2.53 14.37 -22.46
C LEU A 92 1.18 14.32 -21.72
N VAL A 93 0.40 15.41 -21.76
CA VAL A 93 -0.79 15.56 -20.91
C VAL A 93 -2.10 15.37 -21.67
N ARG A 94 -2.18 15.83 -22.92
CA ARG A 94 -3.45 15.98 -23.67
C ARG A 94 -3.65 14.93 -24.76
N ASP A 95 -2.85 13.84 -24.70
CA ASP A 95 -2.87 12.71 -25.64
C ASP A 95 -2.80 13.14 -27.12
N GLY A 96 -2.08 14.23 -27.40
CA GLY A 96 -1.76 14.71 -28.74
C GLY A 96 -0.69 13.88 -29.44
N ASN A 97 -0.37 14.28 -30.68
CA ASN A 97 0.69 13.62 -31.45
C ASN A 97 2.05 13.82 -30.79
N CYS A 98 2.80 12.72 -30.65
CA CYS A 98 4.15 12.72 -30.07
C CYS A 98 5.22 12.60 -31.16
N THR A 99 6.31 13.33 -30.97
CA THR A 99 7.58 13.05 -31.65
C THR A 99 8.23 11.78 -31.05
N PRO A 100 9.18 11.12 -31.74
CA PRO A 100 9.82 9.90 -31.21
C PRO A 100 10.46 10.07 -29.83
N ASP A 101 11.13 11.20 -29.59
CA ASP A 101 11.72 11.58 -28.31
C ASP A 101 10.68 11.92 -27.24
N GLY A 102 9.62 12.64 -27.61
CA GLY A 102 8.50 12.92 -26.70
C GLY A 102 7.74 11.65 -26.28
N LYS A 103 7.64 10.66 -27.18
CA LYS A 103 7.05 9.35 -26.89
C LYS A 103 7.90 8.56 -25.90
N GLU A 104 9.22 8.50 -26.11
CA GLU A 104 10.15 7.87 -25.16
C GLU A 104 10.05 8.50 -23.78
N LEU A 105 10.01 9.84 -23.72
CA LEU A 105 9.81 10.57 -22.46
C LEU A 105 8.49 10.17 -21.79
N LYS A 106 7.37 10.20 -22.53
CA LYS A 106 6.04 9.83 -21.99
C LYS A 106 6.00 8.42 -21.41
N GLU A 107 6.63 7.47 -22.09
CA GLU A 107 6.65 6.06 -21.68
C GLU A 107 7.58 5.80 -20.48
N SER A 108 8.69 6.54 -20.38
CA SER A 108 9.67 6.40 -19.28
C SER A 108 9.34 7.21 -18.03
N LEU A 109 8.50 8.25 -18.14
CA LEU A 109 8.27 9.20 -17.05
C LEU A 109 7.65 8.56 -15.79
N ALA A 110 6.70 7.64 -15.94
CA ALA A 110 6.08 6.97 -14.80
C ALA A 110 7.07 6.10 -14.01
N ASP A 111 7.93 5.35 -14.72
CA ASP A 111 8.97 4.53 -14.10
C ASP A 111 10.09 5.38 -13.47
N ALA A 112 10.43 6.51 -14.11
CA ALA A 112 11.39 7.46 -13.57
C ALA A 112 10.90 8.08 -12.25
N LEU A 113 9.62 8.45 -12.16
CA LEU A 113 9.04 8.99 -10.93
C LEU A 113 8.89 7.93 -9.84
N ALA A 114 8.55 6.69 -10.20
CA ALA A 114 8.40 5.60 -9.24
C ALA A 114 9.73 5.15 -8.60
N ASN A 115 10.85 5.35 -9.30
CA ASN A 115 12.18 4.89 -8.87
C ASN A 115 13.19 6.04 -8.79
N ASP A 116 12.75 7.27 -8.46
CA ASP A 116 13.63 8.43 -8.25
C ASP A 116 14.70 8.65 -9.35
N CYS A 117 14.32 8.37 -10.60
CA CYS A 117 15.17 8.46 -11.78
C CYS A 117 16.45 7.59 -11.71
N ASP A 118 16.39 6.44 -11.01
CA ASP A 118 17.52 5.51 -10.85
C ASP A 118 18.09 5.01 -12.19
N LYS A 119 17.24 4.92 -13.22
CA LYS A 119 17.59 4.46 -14.57
C LYS A 119 18.02 5.61 -15.51
N CYS A 120 17.95 6.86 -15.06
CA CYS A 120 18.23 8.04 -15.88
C CYS A 120 19.72 8.30 -16.06
N SER A 121 20.09 8.86 -17.21
CA SER A 121 21.43 9.40 -17.44
C SER A 121 21.60 10.75 -16.72
N GLU A 122 22.85 11.17 -16.51
CA GLU A 122 23.14 12.49 -15.91
C GLU A 122 22.61 13.65 -16.77
N LYS A 123 22.61 13.49 -18.10
CA LYS A 123 22.02 14.48 -19.01
C LYS A 123 20.50 14.53 -18.89
N GLN A 124 19.84 13.39 -18.72
CA GLN A 124 18.40 13.32 -18.49
C GLN A 124 18.02 14.00 -17.17
N LYS A 125 18.76 13.74 -16.09
CA LYS A 125 18.52 14.39 -14.79
C LYS A 125 18.70 15.91 -14.85
N ALA A 126 19.81 16.37 -15.42
CA ALA A 126 20.08 17.80 -15.60
C ALA A 126 19.06 18.48 -16.53
N GLY A 127 18.64 17.78 -17.58
CA GLY A 127 17.62 18.25 -18.51
C GLY A 127 16.25 18.38 -17.85
N SER A 128 15.82 17.37 -17.10
CA SER A 128 14.57 17.38 -16.33
C SER A 128 14.54 18.54 -15.35
N ASP A 129 15.60 18.76 -14.56
CA ASP A 129 15.70 19.87 -13.61
C ASP A 129 15.56 21.24 -14.30
N LYS A 130 16.20 21.41 -15.47
CA LYS A 130 16.09 22.64 -16.28
C LYS A 130 14.66 22.87 -16.79
N VAL A 131 14.02 21.83 -17.34
CA VAL A 131 12.65 21.91 -17.87
C VAL A 131 11.66 22.21 -16.75
N ILE A 132 11.75 21.51 -15.61
CA ILE A 132 10.88 21.70 -14.45
C ILE A 132 10.98 23.15 -13.95
N LYS A 133 12.19 23.65 -13.71
CA LYS A 133 12.40 25.04 -13.28
C LYS A 133 11.83 26.06 -14.27
N HIS A 134 11.99 25.81 -15.56
CA HIS A 134 11.45 26.69 -16.60
C HIS A 134 9.92 26.71 -16.59
N LEU A 135 9.27 25.54 -16.51
CA LEU A 135 7.81 25.41 -16.48
C LEU A 135 7.21 26.07 -15.23
N ILE A 136 7.78 25.83 -14.05
CA ILE A 136 7.32 26.46 -12.80
C ILE A 136 7.40 27.99 -12.88
N ALA A 137 8.48 28.53 -13.45
CA ALA A 137 8.69 29.97 -13.51
C ALA A 137 7.87 30.69 -14.59
N ASN A 138 7.65 30.04 -15.74
CA ASN A 138 7.09 30.69 -16.93
C ASN A 138 5.72 30.17 -17.37
N GLN A 139 5.35 28.94 -16.99
CA GLN A 139 4.12 28.25 -17.42
C GLN A 139 3.48 27.45 -16.27
N PRO A 140 3.05 28.12 -15.18
CA PRO A 140 2.54 27.44 -13.98
C PRO A 140 1.26 26.65 -14.23
N GLU A 141 0.41 27.07 -15.19
CA GLU A 141 -0.82 26.33 -15.52
C GLU A 141 -0.50 25.03 -16.27
N ASP A 142 0.43 25.05 -17.23
CA ASP A 142 0.86 23.82 -17.91
C ASP A 142 1.64 22.90 -16.95
N TRP A 143 2.37 23.45 -15.97
CA TRP A 143 3.02 22.65 -14.92
C TRP A 143 2.01 21.89 -14.05
N LYS A 144 0.92 22.54 -13.62
CA LYS A 144 -0.17 21.87 -12.88
C LYS A 144 -0.80 20.72 -13.67
N ASP A 145 -0.97 20.91 -14.98
CA ASP A 145 -1.46 19.90 -15.90
C ASP A 145 -0.52 18.67 -15.94
N VAL A 146 0.80 18.90 -15.93
CA VAL A 146 1.83 17.84 -15.85
C VAL A 146 1.82 17.14 -14.49
N GLU A 147 1.81 17.88 -13.38
CA GLU A 147 1.72 17.32 -12.02
C GLU A 147 0.48 16.44 -11.88
N LYS A 148 -0.68 16.93 -12.31
CA LYS A 148 -1.94 16.18 -12.24
C LYS A 148 -1.91 14.86 -13.03
N LYS A 149 -1.17 14.80 -14.14
CA LYS A 149 -1.10 13.62 -15.02
C LYS A 149 -0.09 12.59 -14.52
N PHE A 150 1.00 13.02 -13.91
CA PHE A 150 2.18 12.17 -13.63
C PHE A 150 2.58 12.06 -12.17
N ASP A 151 2.15 12.96 -11.29
CA ASP A 151 2.29 12.75 -9.85
C ASP A 151 1.31 11.64 -9.43
N SER A 152 1.86 10.44 -9.28
CA SER A 152 1.14 9.28 -8.75
C SER A 152 0.83 9.38 -7.25
N ASN A 153 1.13 10.53 -6.62
CA ASN A 153 0.35 10.97 -5.47
C ASN A 153 -1.03 11.46 -5.96
N GLU A 154 -1.87 10.51 -6.39
CA GLU A 154 -3.28 10.63 -6.01
C GLU A 154 -3.28 10.98 -4.53
N GLU A 155 -3.87 12.10 -4.12
CA GLU A 155 -3.93 12.52 -2.72
C GLU A 155 -4.49 11.38 -1.86
N LYS A 156 -3.62 10.52 -1.32
CA LYS A 156 -4.05 9.37 -0.54
C LYS A 156 -4.63 9.86 0.78
N TYR A 157 -5.60 9.13 1.32
CA TYR A 157 -6.09 9.42 2.66
C TYR A 157 -4.97 9.25 3.69
N SER A 158 -5.06 9.99 4.80
CA SER A 158 -4.03 9.96 5.84
C SER A 158 -3.86 8.55 6.41
N ASN A 159 -2.62 8.10 6.57
CA ASN A 159 -2.30 6.82 7.19
C ASN A 159 -2.27 6.89 8.73
N LYS A 160 -2.62 8.05 9.31
CA LYS A 160 -2.48 8.33 10.75
C LYS A 160 -3.26 7.34 11.64
N TYR A 161 -4.40 6.83 11.15
CA TYR A 161 -5.29 5.95 11.90
C TYR A 161 -5.31 4.51 11.39
N ASP A 162 -4.39 4.12 10.51
CA ASP A 162 -4.28 2.74 10.02
C ASP A 162 -3.91 1.74 11.12
N GLY A 163 -3.42 2.23 12.26
CA GLY A 163 -3.09 1.42 13.44
C GLY A 163 -4.26 1.20 14.42
N VAL A 164 -5.47 1.66 14.10
CA VAL A 164 -6.65 1.46 14.95
C VAL A 164 -7.02 -0.03 15.02
N ASN A 165 -7.24 -0.54 16.23
CA ASN A 165 -7.63 -1.93 16.43
C ASN A 165 -9.11 -2.15 16.11
N LEU A 166 -9.39 -2.55 14.86
CA LEU A 166 -10.76 -2.83 14.41
C LEU A 166 -11.43 -3.95 15.20
N ASP A 167 -10.70 -4.97 15.64
CA ASP A 167 -11.28 -6.08 16.40
C ASP A 167 -11.80 -5.63 17.76
N GLU A 168 -11.09 -4.75 18.44
CA GLU A 168 -11.52 -4.21 19.72
C GLU A 168 -12.79 -3.36 19.59
N ILE A 169 -12.86 -2.55 18.53
CA ILE A 169 -14.04 -1.71 18.25
C ILE A 169 -15.24 -2.59 17.88
N LEU A 170 -15.07 -3.55 16.97
CA LEU A 170 -16.15 -4.41 16.49
C LEU A 170 -16.68 -5.35 17.57
N ASN A 171 -15.82 -5.86 18.46
CA ASN A 171 -16.25 -6.74 19.56
C ASN A 171 -16.82 -5.99 20.78
N SER A 172 -16.86 -4.65 20.76
CA SER A 172 -17.37 -3.83 21.84
C SER A 172 -18.56 -3.01 21.37
N ASP A 173 -19.77 -3.45 21.74
CA ASP A 173 -21.02 -2.72 21.44
C ASP A 173 -20.97 -1.27 21.89
N ARG A 174 -20.28 -0.99 23.02
CA ARG A 174 -20.10 0.38 23.50
C ARG A 174 -19.27 1.21 22.54
N LEU A 175 -18.13 0.69 22.07
CA LEU A 175 -17.23 1.42 21.16
C LEU A 175 -17.85 1.57 19.78
N LEU A 176 -18.36 0.48 19.21
CA LEU A 176 -19.01 0.49 17.90
C LEU A 176 -20.16 1.50 17.81
N ASN A 177 -20.98 1.59 18.86
CA ASN A 177 -22.09 2.54 18.92
C ASN A 177 -21.64 4.01 18.91
N VAL A 178 -20.44 4.34 19.38
CA VAL A 178 -19.90 5.71 19.29
C VAL A 178 -19.64 6.06 17.82
N TYR A 179 -18.99 5.16 17.08
CA TYR A 179 -18.69 5.36 15.65
C TYR A 179 -19.97 5.39 14.81
N VAL A 180 -20.90 4.46 15.01
CA VAL A 180 -22.17 4.43 14.25
C VAL A 180 -22.98 5.70 14.48
N LYS A 181 -23.09 6.18 15.73
CA LYS A 181 -23.81 7.43 16.04
C LYS A 181 -23.13 8.65 15.42
N CYS A 182 -21.79 8.66 15.40
CA CYS A 182 -21.01 9.69 14.73
C CYS A 182 -21.29 9.73 13.22
N LEU A 183 -21.26 8.56 12.56
CA LEU A 183 -21.52 8.42 11.13
C LEU A 183 -22.98 8.79 10.76
N LEU A 184 -23.93 8.60 11.67
CA LEU A 184 -25.34 8.92 11.46
C LEU A 184 -25.75 10.36 11.85
N ASP A 185 -24.82 11.23 12.25
CA ASP A 185 -25.09 12.60 12.76
C ASP A 185 -26.03 12.63 13.96
N VAL A 186 -26.13 11.53 14.71
CA VAL A 186 -27.00 11.48 15.90
C VAL A 186 -26.40 12.34 17.02
N LYS A 187 -25.05 12.41 17.08
CA LYS A 187 -24.31 13.14 18.12
C LYS A 187 -22.92 13.57 17.64
N ASP A 188 -22.84 14.73 16.99
CA ASP A 188 -21.58 15.26 16.44
C ASP A 188 -20.59 15.77 17.51
N ASP A 189 -21.09 16.18 18.67
CA ASP A 189 -20.32 16.63 19.83
C ASP A 189 -19.61 15.48 20.56
N ALA A 190 -19.86 14.21 20.18
CA ALA A 190 -19.25 13.02 20.76
C ALA A 190 -18.42 12.17 19.77
N CYS A 191 -18.23 12.63 18.53
CA CYS A 191 -17.35 11.93 17.60
C CYS A 191 -15.88 11.98 18.08
N THR A 192 -15.22 10.83 18.05
CA THR A 192 -13.77 10.74 18.19
C THR A 192 -13.07 11.40 17.00
N VAL A 193 -11.79 11.76 17.15
CA VAL A 193 -11.05 12.48 16.09
C VAL A 193 -10.97 11.67 14.80
N ASP A 194 -10.68 10.37 14.93
CA ASP A 194 -10.66 9.40 13.83
C ASP A 194 -12.06 9.17 13.22
N GLY A 195 -13.11 9.14 14.05
CA GLY A 195 -14.49 9.03 13.58
C GLY A 195 -14.93 10.23 12.72
N LYS A 196 -14.49 11.44 13.06
CA LYS A 196 -14.76 12.66 12.25
C LYS A 196 -14.05 12.60 10.90
N GLU A 197 -12.81 12.12 10.89
CA GLU A 197 -12.05 11.97 9.65
C GLU A 197 -12.68 10.91 8.75
N LEU A 198 -12.99 9.74 9.30
CA LEU A 198 -13.67 8.67 8.59
C LEU A 198 -15.00 9.15 7.97
N LYS A 199 -15.81 9.87 8.74
CA LYS A 199 -17.08 10.46 8.28
C LYS A 199 -16.89 11.40 7.08
N GLY A 200 -15.81 12.18 7.08
CA GLY A 200 -15.49 13.12 5.99
C GLY A 200 -15.07 12.45 4.69
N ILE A 201 -14.33 11.34 4.78
CA ILE A 201 -13.79 10.64 3.60
C ILE A 201 -14.78 9.66 2.94
N ILE A 202 -15.74 9.11 3.70
CA ILE A 202 -16.66 8.07 3.20
C ILE A 202 -17.40 8.48 1.91
N PRO A 203 -17.99 9.68 1.77
CA PRO A 203 -18.72 10.04 0.56
C PRO A 203 -17.86 10.03 -0.71
N GLU A 204 -16.64 10.55 -0.61
CA GLU A 204 -15.67 10.55 -1.71
C GLU A 204 -15.17 9.13 -2.00
N ALA A 205 -14.80 8.38 -0.95
CA ALA A 205 -14.32 7.00 -1.05
C ALA A 205 -15.34 6.06 -1.67
N LEU A 206 -16.64 6.28 -1.44
CA LEU A 206 -17.68 5.54 -2.14
C LEU A 206 -17.72 5.94 -3.62
N THR A 207 -17.75 7.25 -3.90
CA THR A 207 -17.84 7.79 -5.27
C THR A 207 -16.69 7.38 -6.18
N ASN A 208 -15.47 7.30 -5.65
CA ASN A 208 -14.26 6.98 -6.41
C ASN A 208 -13.75 5.55 -6.18
N ASP A 209 -14.57 4.67 -5.63
CA ASP A 209 -14.20 3.27 -5.35
C ASP A 209 -12.93 3.12 -4.50
N CYS A 210 -12.76 4.02 -3.53
CA CYS A 210 -11.62 4.06 -2.62
C CYS A 210 -10.28 4.19 -3.38
N ALA A 211 -10.26 4.93 -4.50
CA ALA A 211 -9.05 5.14 -5.31
C ALA A 211 -7.87 5.62 -4.45
N LYS A 212 -8.15 6.59 -3.57
CA LYS A 212 -7.20 7.19 -2.62
C LYS A 212 -6.85 6.33 -1.40
N CYS A 213 -7.48 5.16 -1.24
CA CYS A 213 -7.28 4.29 -0.08
C CYS A 213 -6.06 3.40 -0.23
N ASN A 214 -5.31 3.20 0.85
CA ASN A 214 -4.28 2.17 0.91
C ASN A 214 -4.89 0.77 1.16
N ASP A 215 -4.05 -0.26 1.08
CA ASP A 215 -4.50 -1.65 1.22
C ASP A 215 -5.10 -1.95 2.60
N LYS A 216 -4.51 -1.40 3.68
CA LYS A 216 -5.03 -1.58 5.04
C LYS A 216 -6.41 -0.95 5.22
N GLN A 217 -6.63 0.22 4.63
CA GLN A 217 -7.91 0.92 4.66
C GLN A 217 -8.98 0.11 3.89
N LYS A 218 -8.63 -0.46 2.73
CA LYS A 218 -9.52 -1.32 1.94
C LYS A 218 -9.88 -2.62 2.68
N GLU A 219 -8.89 -3.30 3.27
CA GLU A 219 -9.09 -4.50 4.07
C GLU A 219 -9.92 -4.22 5.34
N GLY A 220 -9.60 -3.13 6.03
CA GLY A 220 -10.34 -2.67 7.20
C GLY A 220 -11.79 -2.34 6.89
N ALA A 221 -12.04 -1.62 5.78
CA ALA A 221 -13.39 -1.32 5.31
C ALA A 221 -14.17 -2.61 5.02
N LYS A 222 -13.59 -3.57 4.27
CA LYS A 222 -14.23 -4.87 3.99
C LYS A 222 -14.60 -5.62 5.28
N LYS A 223 -13.70 -5.65 6.26
CA LYS A 223 -13.92 -6.30 7.55
C LYS A 223 -15.09 -5.67 8.32
N VAL A 224 -15.10 -4.34 8.45
CA VAL A 224 -16.16 -3.60 9.16
C VAL A 224 -17.50 -3.79 8.47
N ILE A 225 -17.53 -3.68 7.14
CA ILE A 225 -18.75 -3.86 6.34
C ILE A 225 -19.34 -5.26 6.52
N ASN A 226 -18.53 -6.31 6.40
CA ASN A 226 -18.98 -7.68 6.58
C ASN A 226 -19.52 -7.90 8.00
N TYR A 227 -18.80 -7.43 9.01
CA TYR A 227 -19.24 -7.53 10.41
C TYR A 227 -20.58 -6.83 10.63
N LEU A 228 -20.73 -5.59 10.16
CA LEU A 228 -21.96 -4.82 10.34
C LEU A 228 -23.15 -5.49 9.64
N ARG A 229 -22.97 -6.00 8.42
CA ARG A 229 -24.04 -6.66 7.68
C ARG A 229 -24.52 -7.95 8.38
N GLU A 230 -23.60 -8.72 8.94
CA GLU A 230 -23.90 -10.03 9.55
C GLU A 230 -24.38 -9.90 10.99
N ASN A 231 -23.78 -9.01 11.78
CA ASN A 231 -23.99 -8.91 13.22
C ASN A 231 -24.85 -7.71 13.64
N LYS A 232 -24.93 -6.66 12.81
CA LYS A 232 -25.61 -5.38 13.11
C LYS A 232 -26.46 -4.89 11.92
N PRO A 233 -27.40 -5.71 11.40
CA PRO A 233 -28.12 -5.42 10.16
C PRO A 233 -29.01 -4.16 10.24
N GLU A 234 -29.50 -3.81 11.43
CA GLU A 234 -30.31 -2.60 11.63
C GLU A 234 -29.47 -1.33 11.51
N GLU A 235 -28.26 -1.32 12.10
CA GLU A 235 -27.30 -0.23 11.99
C GLU A 235 -26.77 -0.11 10.56
N TRP A 236 -26.46 -1.24 9.93
CA TRP A 236 -26.03 -1.29 8.54
C TRP A 236 -27.04 -0.62 7.61
N LYS A 237 -28.34 -0.97 7.75
CA LYS A 237 -29.41 -0.39 6.93
C LYS A 237 -29.53 1.14 7.09
N LYS A 238 -29.29 1.67 8.30
CA LYS A 238 -29.28 3.12 8.55
C LYS A 238 -28.12 3.80 7.84
N LEU A 239 -26.93 3.18 7.86
CA LEU A 239 -25.75 3.67 7.16
C LEU A 239 -25.93 3.63 5.64
N GLU A 240 -26.47 2.53 5.08
CA GLU A 240 -26.82 2.44 3.65
C GLU A 240 -27.78 3.56 3.25
N THR A 241 -28.83 3.79 4.03
CA THR A 241 -29.82 4.85 3.73
C THR A 241 -29.17 6.24 3.68
N LYS A 242 -28.13 6.47 4.48
CA LYS A 242 -27.46 7.77 4.56
C LYS A 242 -26.40 7.98 3.48
N PHE A 243 -25.57 6.98 3.23
CA PHE A 243 -24.39 7.10 2.36
C PHE A 243 -24.59 6.50 0.96
N ASP A 244 -25.58 5.62 0.78
CA ASP A 244 -25.92 4.97 -0.49
C ASP A 244 -27.45 4.90 -0.71
N PRO A 245 -28.16 6.05 -0.77
CA PRO A 245 -29.61 6.07 -0.92
C PRO A 245 -30.08 5.41 -2.22
N ASP A 246 -29.27 5.45 -3.28
CA ASP A 246 -29.55 4.84 -4.59
C ASP A 246 -29.20 3.34 -4.65
N GLY A 247 -28.53 2.82 -3.61
CA GLY A 247 -28.12 1.41 -3.51
C GLY A 247 -27.11 0.99 -4.58
N VAL A 248 -26.31 1.92 -5.11
CA VAL A 248 -25.33 1.66 -6.16
C VAL A 248 -24.15 0.88 -5.59
N TYR A 249 -23.61 1.30 -4.45
CA TYR A 249 -22.46 0.67 -3.81
C TYR A 249 -22.83 -0.67 -3.17
N GLY A 250 -24.00 -0.75 -2.54
CA GLY A 250 -24.51 -1.99 -1.96
C GLY A 250 -24.68 -3.11 -3.00
N LYS A 251 -25.01 -2.77 -4.25
CA LYS A 251 -25.04 -3.75 -5.37
C LYS A 251 -23.64 -4.20 -5.77
N LYS A 252 -22.70 -3.26 -5.93
CA LYS A 252 -21.31 -3.54 -6.30
C LYS A 252 -20.59 -4.40 -5.27
N LEU A 253 -20.74 -4.08 -3.99
CA LEU A 253 -20.21 -4.86 -2.88
C LEU A 253 -20.78 -6.28 -2.84
N LYS A 254 -22.09 -6.45 -3.13
CA LYS A 254 -22.72 -7.77 -3.20
C LYS A 254 -22.18 -8.62 -4.36
N SER A 255 -21.76 -8.03 -5.48
CA SER A 255 -21.06 -8.78 -6.54
C SER A 255 -19.66 -9.19 -6.10
N GLU A 256 -18.87 -8.28 -5.52
CA GLU A 256 -17.49 -8.56 -5.08
C GLU A 256 -17.39 -9.66 -4.01
N LEU A 257 -18.42 -9.79 -3.17
CA LEU A 257 -18.49 -10.79 -2.10
C LEU A 257 -19.08 -12.14 -2.54
N LYS A 258 -19.66 -12.23 -3.75
CA LYS A 258 -20.10 -13.50 -4.33
C LYS A 258 -19.02 -14.17 -5.17
N GLU A 259 -17.99 -13.43 -5.54
CA GLU A 259 -16.88 -13.89 -6.38
C GLU A 259 -15.66 -14.38 -5.57
N ASN A 260 -15.67 -14.21 -4.24
CA ASN A 260 -14.66 -14.72 -3.31
C ASN A 260 -15.28 -15.72 -2.32
#